data_AF-A0A9P1MSX2-F1
#
_entry.id   AF-A0A9P1MSX2-F1
#
_cell.length_a   1.000
_cell.length_b   1.000
_cell.length_c   1.000
_cell.angle_alpha   90.00
_cell.angle_beta   90.00
_cell.angle_gamma   90.00
#
_symmetry.space_group_name_H-M   'P 1'
#
loop_
_entity.id
_entity.type
_entity.pdbx_description
1 polymer ?
#
loop_
_entity_poly.entity_id
_entity_poly.type
_entity_poly.pdbx_seq_one_letter_code
_entity_poly.pdbx_strand_id
1 'polypeptide(L)'
;MLDKFVAFEYVGCYQSDVRTQCFGKRKTFNVEINIGAPFLHTDLIPEKLNSVKKLEEEDILDITAYRNEKYVDDGSNEKLESILQFIEKMESDEKNLKMRIKSDIICNRGLLYKLGCMGNLKLRAVRRKNVIFMCLESKKDTARDTIHSHSALKFEKMITDDETFMKTSRNFKNLRSGLRRKIVQRMSFDSATVLSSAEIDARDKDGNSVEIKLVWKDLTEDWYEKKSLKVYLQCYMANTKQLLIGKIKQREKFQFVVDEIALIDRDEIIHDINFVEECLKRVSEKLETVRNLLTKNDQAIYVRQIGINDFDHEYIDADDCEFVPQSFLDKFD
;
A
#
# COMPACT_ATOMS: atom_id res chain seq x y z
N MET A 1 -18.36 -2.00 18.97
CA MET A 1 -18.14 -0.65 19.52
C MET A 1 -17.41 0.12 18.43
N LEU A 2 -18.10 1.04 17.75
CA LEU A 2 -17.58 1.77 16.58
C LEU A 2 -16.71 2.92 17.10
N ASP A 3 -15.39 2.73 17.10
CA ASP A 3 -14.47 3.83 17.37
C ASP A 3 -14.49 4.79 16.18
N LYS A 4 -15.32 5.83 16.30
CA LYS A 4 -15.26 7.01 15.44
C LYS A 4 -13.96 7.74 15.76
N PHE A 5 -12.91 7.49 14.98
CA PHE A 5 -11.74 8.36 15.01
C PHE A 5 -12.07 9.68 14.30
N VAL A 6 -12.21 10.73 15.11
CA VAL A 6 -12.10 12.12 14.68
C VAL A 6 -10.64 12.34 14.27
N ALA A 7 -10.41 12.75 13.03
CA ALA A 7 -9.10 13.23 12.62
C ALA A 7 -8.76 14.47 13.46
N PHE A 8 -7.70 14.38 14.27
CA PHE A 8 -7.17 15.53 14.98
C PHE A 8 -6.53 16.51 13.98
N GLU A 9 -6.93 17.78 14.03
CA GLU A 9 -6.11 18.89 13.55
C GLU A 9 -4.86 18.96 14.42
N TYR A 10 -3.70 18.69 13.84
CA TYR A 10 -2.43 19.10 14.44
C TYR A 10 -1.96 20.39 13.77
N VAL A 11 -2.12 21.51 14.49
CA VAL A 11 -1.47 22.78 14.18
C VAL A 11 -0.10 22.75 14.83
N GLY A 12 0.89 22.20 14.13
CA GLY A 12 2.30 22.34 14.50
C GLY A 12 2.84 23.68 13.99
N CYS A 13 2.78 24.73 14.81
CA CYS A 13 3.59 25.93 14.60
C CYS A 13 5.04 25.61 14.98
N TYR A 14 5.92 25.45 14.00
CA TYR A 14 7.36 25.57 14.24
C TYR A 14 7.73 27.05 14.04
N GLN A 15 7.97 27.74 15.15
CA GLN A 15 8.62 29.06 15.14
C GLN A 15 10.11 28.86 14.90
N SER A 16 10.57 29.24 13.72
CA SER A 16 11.80 30.00 13.59
C SER A 16 11.59 31.07 12.53
N ASP A 17 11.93 32.30 12.88
CA ASP A 17 11.65 33.52 12.12
C ASP A 17 11.97 33.40 10.63
N VAL A 18 10.96 33.62 9.77
CA VAL A 18 10.94 34.59 8.66
C VAL A 18 9.65 34.38 7.83
N ARG A 19 8.75 35.38 7.91
CA ARG A 19 7.67 35.75 6.98
C ARG A 19 6.76 34.64 6.43
N THR A 20 5.66 34.46 7.14
CA THR A 20 4.42 33.84 6.68
C THR A 20 3.77 34.68 5.57
N GLN A 21 3.47 34.07 4.42
CA GLN A 21 2.39 34.46 3.51
C GLN A 21 1.60 33.21 3.14
N CYS A 22 0.31 33.20 3.50
CA CYS A 22 -0.65 32.11 3.30
C CYS A 22 -1.12 32.03 1.85
N PHE A 23 -1.28 30.81 1.30
CA PHE A 23 -2.30 30.50 0.28
C PHE A 23 -2.69 29.00 0.34
N GLY A 24 -4.00 28.72 0.29
CA GLY A 24 -4.56 27.39 -0.02
C GLY A 24 -5.46 26.79 1.05
N LYS A 25 -6.76 26.64 0.74
CA LYS A 25 -7.67 25.74 1.48
C LYS A 25 -7.12 24.31 1.36
N ARG A 26 -6.60 23.73 2.44
CA ARG A 26 -6.18 22.32 2.48
C ARG A 26 -7.39 21.41 2.25
N LYS A 27 -7.33 20.52 1.26
CA LYS A 27 -8.35 19.47 1.07
C LYS A 27 -8.09 18.35 2.07
N THR A 28 -9.00 18.17 3.02
CA THR A 28 -9.00 17.03 3.95
C THR A 28 -9.70 15.82 3.31
N PHE A 29 -8.97 14.71 3.17
CA PHE A 29 -9.54 13.41 2.79
C PHE A 29 -9.87 12.63 4.06
N ASN A 30 -11.13 12.21 4.22
CA ASN A 30 -11.54 11.40 5.36
C ASN A 30 -11.22 9.92 5.08
N VAL A 31 -10.58 9.25 6.05
CA VAL A 31 -10.24 7.82 5.99
C VAL A 31 -10.93 7.08 7.15
N GLU A 32 -11.71 6.05 6.83
CA GLU A 32 -12.33 5.14 7.81
C GLU A 32 -11.71 3.74 7.65
N ILE A 33 -11.34 3.08 8.74
CA ILE A 33 -10.55 1.83 8.70
C ILE A 33 -11.36 0.70 9.34
N ASN A 34 -11.47 -0.42 8.62
CA ASN A 34 -11.97 -1.67 9.15
C ASN A 34 -10.91 -2.78 8.99
N ILE A 35 -10.63 -3.47 10.08
CA ILE A 35 -9.60 -4.51 10.15
C ILE A 35 -10.25 -5.88 9.95
N GLY A 36 -9.78 -6.64 8.96
CA GLY A 36 -10.44 -7.87 8.50
C GLY A 36 -10.17 -9.17 9.27
N ALA A 37 -9.29 -9.17 10.29
CA ALA A 37 -9.03 -10.33 11.17
C ALA A 37 -8.21 -9.91 12.41
N PRO A 38 -8.25 -10.65 13.54
CA PRO A 38 -7.32 -10.46 14.65
C PRO A 38 -5.88 -10.81 14.24
N PHE A 39 -4.91 -10.02 14.75
CA PHE A 39 -3.48 -10.20 14.47
C PHE A 39 -2.86 -11.32 15.32
N LEU A 40 -1.77 -11.91 14.85
CA LEU A 40 -0.99 -12.90 15.59
C LEU A 40 0.29 -12.24 16.13
N HIS A 41 0.92 -12.84 17.16
CA HIS A 41 2.16 -12.31 17.74
C HIS A 41 3.33 -12.15 16.74
N THR A 42 3.31 -12.89 15.62
CA THR A 42 4.35 -12.90 14.57
C THR A 42 4.36 -11.65 13.66
N ASP A 43 3.55 -10.64 13.97
CA ASP A 43 3.39 -9.44 13.14
C ASP A 43 3.90 -8.19 13.83
N LEU A 44 4.43 -8.36 15.04
CA LEU A 44 4.90 -7.29 15.87
C LEU A 44 6.36 -7.01 15.55
N ILE A 45 6.68 -5.74 15.30
CA ILE A 45 8.06 -5.29 15.30
C ILE A 45 8.56 -5.40 16.74
N PRO A 46 9.71 -6.08 16.99
CA PRO A 46 10.29 -6.18 18.32
C PRO A 46 10.50 -4.79 18.92
N GLU A 47 10.15 -4.61 20.20
CA GLU A 47 10.18 -3.29 20.86
C GLU A 47 11.55 -2.58 20.74
N LYS A 48 12.63 -3.37 20.66
CA LYS A 48 13.99 -2.86 20.51
C LYS A 48 14.26 -2.13 19.19
N LEU A 49 13.41 -2.31 18.17
CA LEU A 49 13.51 -1.66 16.86
C LEU A 49 12.71 -0.35 16.77
N ASN A 50 12.07 0.08 17.87
CA ASN A 50 11.30 1.34 17.94
C ASN A 50 12.15 2.62 17.99
N SER A 51 13.47 2.54 17.77
CA SER A 51 14.33 3.72 17.64
C SER A 51 15.41 3.50 16.61
N VAL A 52 15.93 4.60 16.04
CA VAL A 52 17.09 4.58 15.13
C VAL A 52 18.27 3.94 15.85
N LYS A 53 18.77 2.82 15.32
CA LYS A 53 19.89 2.08 15.91
C LYS A 53 20.77 1.51 14.82
N LYS A 54 22.07 1.78 14.96
CA LYS A 54 23.09 0.91 14.37
C LYS A 54 22.99 -0.44 15.07
N LEU A 55 22.93 -1.51 14.29
CA LEU A 55 22.88 -2.86 14.83
C LEU A 55 24.27 -3.26 15.32
N GLU A 56 24.31 -3.95 16.46
CA GLU A 56 25.53 -4.59 16.93
C GLU A 56 25.93 -5.73 15.99
N GLU A 57 27.22 -6.10 15.97
CA GLU A 57 27.77 -7.07 14.99
C GLU A 57 27.00 -8.41 14.96
N GLU A 58 26.47 -8.83 16.12
CA GLU A 58 25.68 -10.06 16.27
C GLU A 58 24.22 -9.95 15.76
N ASP A 59 23.70 -8.73 15.63
CA ASP A 59 22.33 -8.44 15.17
C ASP A 59 22.27 -8.12 13.67
N ILE A 60 23.40 -8.10 12.97
CA ILE A 60 23.45 -7.73 11.54
C ILE A 60 22.72 -8.74 10.67
N LEU A 61 21.83 -8.22 9.82
CA LEU A 61 20.90 -9.03 9.04
C LEU A 61 21.43 -9.27 7.63
N ASP A 62 21.87 -10.50 7.32
CA ASP A 62 22.29 -10.87 5.97
C ASP A 62 21.08 -11.19 5.06
N ILE A 63 20.67 -10.20 4.28
CA ILE A 63 19.56 -10.27 3.33
C ILE A 63 19.90 -11.01 2.02
N THR A 64 21.14 -11.49 1.88
CA THR A 64 21.61 -12.30 0.75
C THR A 64 22.11 -13.68 1.10
N ALA A 65 22.22 -14.02 2.39
CA ALA A 65 22.51 -15.37 2.80
C ALA A 65 21.51 -16.33 2.14
N TYR A 66 22.01 -17.47 1.66
CA TYR A 66 21.23 -18.52 1.03
C TYR A 66 20.55 -18.15 -0.31
N ARG A 67 21.29 -17.52 -1.24
CA ARG A 67 20.88 -17.22 -2.63
C ARG A 67 20.27 -18.39 -3.44
N ASN A 68 20.36 -19.62 -2.95
CA ASN A 68 19.82 -20.83 -3.57
C ASN A 68 18.47 -21.28 -2.96
N GLU A 69 17.88 -20.51 -2.05
CA GLU A 69 16.53 -20.78 -1.54
C GLU A 69 15.49 -20.60 -2.66
N LYS A 70 14.55 -21.54 -2.74
CA LYS A 70 13.40 -21.39 -3.63
C LYS A 70 12.45 -20.37 -3.02
N TYR A 71 12.34 -19.21 -3.68
CA TYR A 71 11.28 -18.25 -3.43
C TYR A 71 9.98 -18.74 -4.08
N VAL A 72 8.88 -18.72 -3.32
CA VAL A 72 7.54 -18.94 -3.87
C VAL A 72 6.67 -17.74 -3.49
N ASP A 73 6.21 -17.02 -4.51
CA ASP A 73 5.22 -15.97 -4.34
C ASP A 73 3.81 -16.54 -4.47
N ASP A 74 3.19 -16.84 -3.32
CA ASP A 74 1.85 -17.42 -3.27
C ASP A 74 0.74 -16.36 -3.48
N GLY A 75 1.06 -15.08 -3.72
CA GLY A 75 0.08 -13.98 -3.72
C GLY A 75 0.25 -12.85 -4.75
N SER A 76 1.29 -12.84 -5.58
CA SER A 76 1.56 -11.72 -6.52
C SER A 76 0.48 -11.45 -7.57
N ASN A 77 -0.42 -12.40 -7.82
CA ASN A 77 -1.48 -12.30 -8.82
C ASN A 77 -2.87 -12.04 -8.23
N GLU A 78 -2.97 -11.75 -6.93
CA GLU A 78 -4.25 -11.40 -6.32
C GLU A 78 -4.78 -10.09 -6.92
N LYS A 79 -5.99 -10.15 -7.48
CA LYS A 79 -6.75 -9.04 -8.03
C LYS A 79 -7.58 -8.41 -6.91
N LEU A 80 -8.86 -8.75 -6.76
CA LEU A 80 -9.74 -8.18 -5.72
C LEU A 80 -10.23 -9.24 -4.72
N GLU A 81 -9.73 -10.46 -4.77
CA GLU A 81 -10.28 -11.61 -4.05
C GLU A 81 -10.41 -11.37 -2.55
N SER A 82 -9.38 -10.84 -1.88
CA SER A 82 -9.45 -10.58 -0.42
C SER A 82 -10.47 -9.50 -0.04
N ILE A 83 -10.56 -8.39 -0.79
CA ILE A 83 -11.52 -7.32 -0.47
C ILE A 83 -12.96 -7.78 -0.72
N LEU A 84 -13.19 -8.61 -1.75
CA LEU A 84 -14.50 -9.20 -2.00
C LEU A 84 -14.89 -10.16 -0.87
N GLN A 85 -13.99 -11.06 -0.47
CA GLN A 85 -14.22 -11.96 0.67
C GLN A 85 -14.48 -11.20 1.98
N PHE A 86 -13.80 -10.07 2.20
CA PHE A 86 -14.07 -9.21 3.35
C PHE A 86 -15.48 -8.62 3.30
N ILE A 87 -15.91 -8.10 2.15
CA ILE A 87 -17.27 -7.54 1.97
C ILE A 87 -18.34 -8.61 2.21
N GLU A 88 -18.12 -9.85 1.76
CA GLU A 88 -19.05 -10.96 2.00
C GLU A 88 -19.21 -11.30 3.49
N LYS A 89 -18.15 -11.13 4.28
CA LYS A 89 -18.13 -11.39 5.72
C LYS A 89 -18.59 -10.21 6.57
N MET A 90 -18.85 -9.04 5.97
CA MET A 90 -19.39 -7.90 6.70
C MET A 90 -20.78 -8.25 7.25
N GLU A 91 -20.96 -8.13 8.57
CA GLU A 91 -22.27 -8.19 9.20
C GLU A 91 -23.10 -6.98 8.77
N SER A 92 -24.11 -7.22 7.93
CA SER A 92 -25.04 -6.19 7.46
C SER A 92 -26.30 -6.82 6.88
N ASP A 93 -27.46 -6.28 7.25
CA ASP A 93 -28.75 -6.65 6.67
C ASP A 93 -28.96 -6.03 5.27
N GLU A 94 -28.10 -5.10 4.87
CA GLU A 94 -28.20 -4.40 3.60
C GLU A 94 -27.83 -5.32 2.43
N LYS A 95 -28.78 -5.60 1.53
CA LYS A 95 -28.57 -6.45 0.35
C LYS A 95 -28.06 -5.69 -0.85
N ASN A 96 -28.24 -4.37 -0.90
CA ASN A 96 -27.67 -3.56 -1.96
C ASN A 96 -26.17 -3.36 -1.72
N LEU A 97 -25.33 -3.80 -2.66
CA LEU A 97 -23.87 -3.74 -2.49
C LEU A 97 -23.38 -2.32 -2.19
N LYS A 98 -23.84 -1.32 -2.96
CA LYS A 98 -23.41 0.08 -2.79
C LYS A 98 -23.75 0.62 -1.41
N MET A 99 -24.96 0.33 -0.92
CA MET A 99 -25.39 0.75 0.41
C MET A 99 -24.64 0.03 1.53
N ARG A 100 -24.30 -1.26 1.34
CA ARG A 100 -23.50 -2.04 2.30
C ARG A 100 -22.09 -1.47 2.45
N ILE A 101 -21.39 -1.26 1.34
CA ILE A 101 -20.00 -0.80 1.36
C ILE A 101 -19.86 0.70 1.56
N LYS A 102 -20.91 1.48 1.28
CA LYS A 102 -20.94 2.96 1.35
C LYS A 102 -19.81 3.61 0.57
N SER A 103 -19.54 3.09 -0.63
CA SER A 103 -18.47 3.54 -1.52
C SER A 103 -18.92 3.44 -2.97
N ASP A 104 -18.37 4.31 -3.82
CA ASP A 104 -18.60 4.31 -5.27
C ASP A 104 -17.66 3.34 -6.00
N ILE A 105 -16.45 3.17 -5.47
CA ILE A 105 -15.35 2.45 -6.12
C ILE A 105 -14.74 1.41 -5.18
N ILE A 106 -14.39 0.23 -5.69
CA ILE A 106 -13.58 -0.81 -5.02
C ILE A 106 -12.27 -0.99 -5.80
N CYS A 107 -11.13 -0.98 -5.11
CA CYS A 107 -9.83 -1.32 -5.70
C CYS A 107 -8.80 -1.78 -4.65
N ASN A 108 -7.58 -2.09 -5.06
CA ASN A 108 -6.44 -2.18 -4.14
C ASN A 108 -5.72 -0.84 -4.03
N ARG A 109 -5.15 -0.54 -2.85
CA ARG A 109 -4.31 0.64 -2.56
C ARG A 109 -3.22 0.86 -3.60
N GLY A 110 -2.67 -0.25 -4.13
CA GLY A 110 -1.66 -0.23 -5.18
C GLY A 110 -2.09 0.50 -6.45
N LEU A 111 -3.39 0.52 -6.77
CA LEU A 111 -3.95 1.24 -7.90
C LEU A 111 -3.98 2.75 -7.63
N LEU A 112 -4.39 3.16 -6.44
CA LEU A 112 -4.55 4.58 -6.07
C LEU A 112 -3.24 5.35 -6.17
N TYR A 113 -2.14 4.81 -5.63
CA TYR A 113 -0.86 5.54 -5.73
C TYR A 113 -0.36 5.61 -7.17
N LYS A 114 -0.65 4.59 -8.00
CA LYS A 114 -0.31 4.59 -9.43
C LYS A 114 -1.15 5.58 -10.24
N LEU A 115 -2.39 5.88 -9.83
CA LEU A 115 -3.18 6.95 -10.44
C LEU A 115 -2.52 8.32 -10.20
N GLY A 116 -1.95 8.54 -9.01
CA GLY A 116 -1.31 9.80 -8.64
C GLY A 116 0.10 9.99 -9.20
N CYS A 117 0.89 8.91 -9.29
CA CYS A 117 2.29 8.94 -9.72
C CYS A 117 2.46 8.86 -11.25
N MET A 118 3.63 9.30 -11.73
CA MET A 118 4.09 9.10 -13.11
C MET A 118 4.39 7.61 -13.36
N GLY A 119 3.89 7.06 -14.47
CA GLY A 119 4.31 5.74 -14.94
C GLY A 119 3.37 5.08 -15.94
N ASN A 120 3.76 3.89 -16.40
CA ASN A 120 2.95 3.04 -17.25
C ASN A 120 1.87 2.35 -16.41
N LEU A 121 0.66 2.92 -16.43
CA LEU A 121 -0.53 2.34 -15.81
C LEU A 121 -1.41 1.69 -16.88
N LYS A 122 -1.86 0.47 -16.57
CA LYS A 122 -2.87 -0.27 -17.31
C LYS A 122 -3.84 -0.86 -16.30
N LEU A 123 -5.13 -0.63 -16.50
CA LEU A 123 -6.17 -1.14 -15.60
C LEU A 123 -7.43 -1.50 -16.38
N ARG A 124 -8.24 -2.36 -15.79
CA ARG A 124 -9.63 -2.60 -16.18
C ARG A 124 -10.54 -2.02 -15.12
N ALA A 125 -11.65 -1.44 -15.54
CA ALA A 125 -12.71 -0.97 -14.66
C ALA A 125 -14.06 -1.45 -15.17
N VAL A 126 -14.93 -1.93 -14.27
CA VAL A 126 -16.28 -2.38 -14.60
C VAL A 126 -17.26 -1.88 -13.56
N ARG A 127 -18.46 -1.48 -13.98
CA ARG A 127 -19.55 -1.14 -13.06
C ARG A 127 -20.49 -2.33 -12.92
N ARG A 128 -20.63 -2.88 -11.71
CA ARG A 128 -21.61 -3.93 -11.39
C ARG A 128 -22.33 -3.55 -10.09
N LYS A 129 -23.64 -3.79 -10.01
CA LYS A 129 -24.45 -3.48 -8.81
C LYS A 129 -24.25 -2.04 -8.28
N ASN A 130 -24.19 -1.08 -9.21
CA ASN A 130 -23.96 0.35 -8.96
C ASN A 130 -22.61 0.73 -8.34
N VAL A 131 -21.65 -0.19 -8.27
CA VAL A 131 -20.28 0.02 -7.76
C VAL A 131 -19.29 -0.19 -8.91
N ILE A 132 -18.24 0.63 -8.96
CA ILE A 132 -17.16 0.48 -9.93
C ILE A 132 -16.02 -0.32 -9.30
N PHE A 133 -15.62 -1.41 -9.93
CA PHE A 133 -14.48 -2.21 -9.53
C PHE A 133 -13.31 -1.89 -10.45
N MET A 134 -12.15 -1.56 -9.89
CA MET A 134 -10.95 -1.23 -10.65
C MET A 134 -9.81 -2.17 -10.28
N CYS A 135 -9.19 -2.78 -11.28
CA CYS A 135 -8.06 -3.69 -11.10
C CYS A 135 -6.92 -3.32 -12.03
N LEU A 136 -5.70 -3.28 -11.47
CA LEU A 136 -4.49 -3.15 -12.28
C LEU A 136 -4.31 -4.38 -13.16
N GLU A 137 -3.82 -4.18 -14.38
CA GLU A 137 -3.34 -5.28 -15.19
C GLU A 137 -1.95 -5.70 -14.67
N SER A 138 -1.83 -6.95 -14.23
CA SER A 138 -0.58 -7.53 -13.76
C SER A 138 0.46 -7.52 -14.89
N LYS A 139 1.65 -6.99 -14.61
CA LYS A 139 2.81 -7.20 -15.49
C LYS A 139 3.35 -8.60 -15.23
N LYS A 140 3.88 -9.26 -16.26
CA LYS A 140 4.74 -10.43 -16.05
C LYS A 140 5.99 -9.94 -15.31
N ASP A 141 6.26 -10.49 -14.14
CA ASP A 141 7.46 -10.14 -13.36
C ASP A 141 8.73 -10.43 -14.17
N THR A 142 9.71 -9.54 -14.08
CA THR A 142 11.03 -9.79 -14.66
C THR A 142 11.93 -10.49 -13.63
N ALA A 143 12.95 -11.22 -14.08
CA ALA A 143 13.90 -11.91 -13.19
C ALA A 143 14.63 -10.96 -12.20
N ARG A 144 14.76 -9.67 -12.55
CA ARG A 144 15.34 -8.65 -11.64
C ARG A 144 14.36 -8.25 -10.54
N ASP A 145 13.07 -8.20 -10.84
CA ASP A 145 12.03 -7.90 -9.85
C ASP A 145 12.00 -9.01 -8.78
N THR A 146 12.17 -10.27 -9.20
CA THR A 146 12.20 -11.43 -8.30
C THR A 146 13.32 -11.38 -7.26
N ILE A 147 14.52 -10.90 -7.62
CA ILE A 147 15.67 -10.82 -6.70
C ILE A 147 15.48 -9.72 -5.66
N HIS A 148 15.00 -8.53 -6.07
CA HIS A 148 14.74 -7.44 -5.13
C HIS A 148 13.57 -7.76 -4.19
N SER A 149 12.53 -8.41 -4.71
CA SER A 149 11.40 -8.90 -3.91
C SER A 149 11.84 -9.95 -2.89
N HIS A 150 12.78 -10.83 -3.24
CA HIS A 150 13.31 -11.83 -2.31
C HIS A 150 14.01 -11.20 -1.10
N SER A 151 14.94 -10.27 -1.31
CA SER A 151 15.63 -9.61 -0.19
C SER A 151 14.70 -8.74 0.66
N ALA A 152 13.72 -8.08 0.05
CA ALA A 152 12.72 -7.29 0.78
C ALA A 152 11.88 -8.18 1.70
N LEU A 153 11.30 -9.26 1.16
CA LEU A 153 10.51 -10.20 1.95
C LEU A 153 11.35 -10.88 3.04
N LYS A 154 12.60 -11.25 2.72
CA LYS A 154 13.50 -11.84 3.70
C LYS A 154 13.75 -10.88 4.86
N PHE A 155 13.99 -9.61 4.56
CA PHE A 155 14.15 -8.58 5.59
C PHE A 155 12.89 -8.43 6.43
N GLU A 156 11.71 -8.30 5.81
CA GLU A 156 10.42 -8.24 6.51
C GLU A 156 10.25 -9.39 7.51
N LYS A 157 10.54 -10.63 7.10
CA LYS A 157 10.47 -11.78 8.02
C LYS A 157 11.50 -11.74 9.13
N MET A 158 12.73 -11.34 8.83
CA MET A 158 13.80 -11.26 9.82
C MET A 158 13.49 -10.26 10.94
N ILE A 159 12.69 -9.22 10.66
CA ILE A 159 12.35 -8.18 11.64
C ILE A 159 10.98 -8.33 12.28
N THR A 160 10.11 -9.23 11.80
CA THR A 160 8.74 -9.43 12.33
C THR A 160 8.59 -10.73 13.13
N ASP A 161 9.48 -11.70 12.93
CA ASP A 161 9.43 -12.98 13.63
C ASP A 161 10.27 -12.93 14.91
N ASP A 162 9.60 -12.86 16.06
CA ASP A 162 10.19 -12.79 17.41
C ASP A 162 11.17 -13.94 17.70
N GLU A 163 10.92 -15.15 17.18
CA GLU A 163 11.84 -16.29 17.36
C GLU A 163 13.08 -16.19 16.46
N THR A 164 12.95 -15.52 15.32
CA THR A 164 14.02 -15.38 14.32
C THR A 164 14.96 -14.21 14.62
N PHE A 165 14.47 -13.15 15.27
CA PHE A 165 15.34 -12.06 15.72
C PHE A 165 16.46 -12.58 16.64
N MET A 166 16.19 -13.59 17.48
CA MET A 166 17.12 -14.04 18.53
C MET A 166 17.92 -15.31 18.19
N LYS A 167 17.61 -16.02 17.10
CA LYS A 167 18.29 -17.28 16.72
C LYS A 167 18.75 -17.25 15.28
N THR A 168 19.64 -16.30 14.96
CA THR A 168 20.53 -16.33 13.80
C THR A 168 19.86 -16.79 12.50
N SER A 169 19.41 -15.88 11.63
CA SER A 169 19.47 -15.89 10.14
C SER A 169 19.61 -17.21 9.31
N ARG A 170 19.46 -18.43 9.86
CA ARG A 170 20.16 -19.66 9.44
C ARG A 170 19.24 -20.74 8.88
N ASN A 171 17.91 -20.57 8.90
CA ASN A 171 16.98 -21.66 8.56
C ASN A 171 15.75 -21.26 7.73
N PHE A 172 15.84 -20.31 6.80
CA PHE A 172 14.74 -20.04 5.85
C PHE A 172 14.72 -21.02 4.67
N LYS A 173 14.77 -22.34 4.92
CA LYS A 173 14.58 -23.33 3.85
C LYS A 173 13.17 -23.19 3.28
N ASN A 174 13.05 -22.52 2.13
CA ASN A 174 11.82 -22.13 1.40
C ASN A 174 11.16 -20.85 1.90
N LEU A 175 11.62 -19.69 1.41
CA LEU A 175 10.97 -18.41 1.63
C LEU A 175 9.67 -18.32 0.83
N ARG A 176 8.53 -18.37 1.52
CA ARG A 176 7.20 -18.11 0.96
C ARG A 176 6.71 -16.72 1.36
N SER A 177 6.00 -16.00 0.50
CA SER A 177 5.34 -14.74 0.88
C SER A 177 4.37 -14.92 2.06
N GLY A 178 3.78 -16.11 2.21
CA GLY A 178 3.00 -16.47 3.41
C GLY A 178 1.64 -15.77 3.49
N LEU A 179 1.05 -15.77 4.70
CA LEU A 179 -0.21 -15.08 4.97
C LEU A 179 -0.02 -13.56 4.90
N ARG A 180 -0.64 -12.92 3.91
CA ARG A 180 -0.66 -11.46 3.78
C ARG A 180 -1.82 -10.88 4.58
N ARG A 181 -1.53 -9.85 5.37
CA ARG A 181 -2.56 -9.12 6.12
C ARG A 181 -2.91 -7.83 5.41
N LYS A 182 -4.20 -7.55 5.39
CA LYS A 182 -4.72 -6.34 4.78
C LYS A 182 -5.63 -5.59 5.72
N ILE A 183 -5.54 -4.28 5.64
CA ILE A 183 -6.62 -3.40 6.07
C ILE A 183 -7.54 -3.12 4.90
N VAL A 184 -8.81 -2.94 5.21
CA VAL A 184 -9.77 -2.40 4.27
C VAL A 184 -10.20 -1.03 4.78
N GLN A 185 -10.06 -0.02 3.95
CA GLN A 185 -10.34 1.35 4.34
C GLN A 185 -11.15 2.09 3.28
N ARG A 186 -11.96 3.02 3.76
CA ARG A 186 -12.76 3.92 2.94
C ARG A 186 -12.06 5.27 2.88
N MET A 187 -11.78 5.77 1.68
CA MET A 187 -11.20 7.08 1.43
C MET A 187 -12.20 7.94 0.65
N SER A 188 -12.41 9.18 1.08
CA SER A 188 -13.31 10.12 0.40
C SER A 188 -12.50 11.13 -0.41
N PHE A 189 -12.62 11.08 -1.74
CA PHE A 189 -12.13 12.10 -2.66
C PHE A 189 -13.29 13.00 -3.08
N ASP A 190 -13.02 14.23 -3.53
CA ASP A 190 -14.06 15.18 -3.98
C ASP A 190 -15.01 14.55 -5.02
N SER A 191 -14.47 13.67 -5.86
CA SER A 191 -15.21 13.03 -6.95
C SER A 191 -15.79 11.66 -6.60
N ALA A 192 -15.33 10.96 -5.56
CA ALA A 192 -15.76 9.59 -5.29
C ALA A 192 -15.37 9.12 -3.89
N THR A 193 -16.17 8.21 -3.34
CA THR A 193 -15.77 7.43 -2.17
C THR A 193 -15.19 6.09 -2.62
N VAL A 194 -14.00 5.73 -2.13
CA VAL A 194 -13.27 4.52 -2.53
C VAL A 194 -13.14 3.59 -1.33
N LEU A 195 -13.58 2.34 -1.47
CA LEU A 195 -13.18 1.24 -0.60
C LEU A 195 -11.91 0.60 -1.18
N SER A 196 -10.83 0.56 -0.41
CA SER A 196 -9.57 0.01 -0.86
C SER A 196 -8.98 -0.97 0.14
N SER A 197 -8.30 -2.00 -0.36
CA SER A 197 -7.49 -2.88 0.48
C SER A 197 -6.00 -2.54 0.37
N ALA A 198 -5.30 -2.53 1.49
CA ALA A 198 -3.86 -2.33 1.54
C ALA A 198 -3.21 -3.46 2.34
N GLU A 199 -2.22 -4.10 1.76
CA GLU A 199 -1.30 -4.97 2.50
C GLU A 199 -0.51 -4.14 3.52
N ILE A 200 -0.34 -4.73 4.71
CA ILE A 200 0.46 -4.19 5.81
C ILE A 200 1.61 -5.14 6.06
N ASP A 201 2.80 -4.56 6.17
CA ASP A 201 4.04 -5.32 6.36
C ASP A 201 4.16 -5.78 7.83
N ALA A 202 3.88 -4.89 8.81
CA ALA A 202 3.93 -5.22 10.23
C ALA A 202 3.05 -4.29 11.11
N ARG A 203 3.03 -4.54 12.42
CA ARG A 203 2.50 -3.63 13.45
C ARG A 203 3.52 -3.31 14.53
N ASP A 204 3.41 -2.13 15.12
CA ASP A 204 4.10 -1.83 16.37
C ASP A 204 3.36 -2.43 17.58
N LYS A 205 3.96 -2.30 18.77
CA LYS A 205 3.40 -2.79 20.04
C LYS A 205 2.04 -2.16 20.40
N ASP A 206 1.76 -0.97 19.86
CA ASP A 206 0.53 -0.22 20.12
C ASP A 206 -0.56 -0.58 19.08
N GLY A 207 -0.25 -1.49 18.15
CA GLY A 207 -1.14 -1.98 17.12
C GLY A 207 -1.23 -1.08 15.88
N ASN A 208 -0.37 -0.07 15.76
CA ASN A 208 -0.29 0.77 14.57
C ASN A 208 0.38 0.01 13.43
N SER A 209 -0.12 0.18 12.21
CA SER A 209 0.51 -0.37 11.01
C SER A 209 1.87 0.27 10.75
N VAL A 210 2.85 -0.55 10.36
CA VAL A 210 4.18 -0.13 9.95
C VAL A 210 4.48 -0.67 8.55
N GLU A 211 4.95 0.22 7.67
CA GLU A 211 5.47 -0.16 6.35
C GLU A 211 6.97 -0.42 6.48
N ILE A 212 7.48 -1.44 5.81
CA ILE A 212 8.87 -1.86 5.85
C ILE A 212 9.51 -1.59 4.49
N LYS A 213 10.71 -1.00 4.47
CA LYS A 213 11.46 -0.74 3.24
C LYS A 213 12.95 -1.03 3.43
N LEU A 214 13.56 -1.52 2.36
CA LEU A 214 15.00 -1.57 2.21
C LEU A 214 15.48 -0.42 1.32
N VAL A 215 16.54 0.25 1.73
CA VAL A 215 17.19 1.33 0.95
C VAL A 215 18.66 1.02 0.75
N TRP A 216 19.20 1.35 -0.41
CA TRP A 216 20.64 1.22 -0.67
C TRP A 216 21.37 2.42 -0.10
N LYS A 217 22.34 2.20 0.81
CA LYS A 217 23.10 3.27 1.49
C LYS A 217 22.19 4.23 2.29
N ASP A 218 22.72 5.40 2.63
CA ASP A 218 21.99 6.46 3.32
C ASP A 218 20.81 7.00 2.50
N LEU A 219 19.85 7.60 3.20
CA LEU A 219 18.75 8.36 2.60
C LEU A 219 19.32 9.63 1.97
N THR A 220 19.82 9.51 0.74
CA THR A 220 20.38 10.62 -0.02
C THR A 220 19.28 11.55 -0.52
N GLU A 221 19.65 12.78 -0.89
CA GLU A 221 18.77 13.74 -1.57
C GLU A 221 18.05 13.11 -2.77
N ASP A 222 18.76 12.32 -3.59
CA ASP A 222 18.20 11.51 -4.67
C ASP A 222 17.04 10.58 -4.24
N TRP A 223 17.12 9.98 -3.04
CA TRP A 223 16.04 9.13 -2.53
C TRP A 223 14.82 9.97 -2.18
N TYR A 224 15.02 11.12 -1.53
CA TYR A 224 13.96 12.06 -1.22
C TYR A 224 13.30 12.59 -2.50
N GLU A 225 14.07 12.94 -3.52
CA GLU A 225 13.53 13.45 -4.78
C GLU A 225 12.78 12.38 -5.59
N LYS A 226 13.32 11.15 -5.66
CA LYS A 226 12.84 10.15 -6.64
C LYS A 226 11.95 9.06 -6.05
N LYS A 227 12.09 8.74 -4.77
CA LYS A 227 11.47 7.55 -4.16
C LYS A 227 10.54 7.88 -3.01
N SER A 228 10.84 8.92 -2.23
CA SER A 228 10.07 9.24 -1.03
C SER A 228 8.59 9.49 -1.32
N LEU A 229 8.26 10.20 -2.40
CA LEU A 229 6.87 10.49 -2.79
C LEU A 229 6.05 9.21 -2.98
N LYS A 230 6.63 8.19 -3.63
CA LYS A 230 5.97 6.90 -3.82
C LYS A 230 5.73 6.21 -2.48
N VAL A 231 6.75 6.16 -1.62
CA VAL A 231 6.67 5.51 -0.29
C VAL A 231 5.68 6.26 0.60
N TYR A 232 5.68 7.59 0.54
CA TYR A 232 4.74 8.45 1.24
C TYR A 232 3.31 8.15 0.81
N LEU A 233 3.01 8.17 -0.50
CA LEU A 233 1.66 7.90 -1.00
C LEU A 233 1.22 6.46 -0.69
N GLN A 234 2.14 5.50 -0.74
CA GLN A 234 1.92 4.14 -0.30
C GLN A 234 1.45 4.09 1.16
N CYS A 235 2.19 4.73 2.07
CA CYS A 235 1.85 4.76 3.50
C CYS A 235 0.56 5.56 3.76
N TYR A 236 0.42 6.73 3.15
CA TYR A 236 -0.74 7.61 3.27
C TYR A 236 -2.03 6.90 2.86
N MET A 237 -2.02 6.24 1.69
CA MET A 237 -3.16 5.47 1.18
C MET A 237 -3.33 4.10 1.86
N ALA A 238 -2.52 3.76 2.85
CA ALA A 238 -2.70 2.61 3.74
C ALA A 238 -2.92 3.05 5.20
N ASN A 239 -3.06 4.35 5.46
CA ASN A 239 -3.09 4.90 6.81
C ASN A 239 -1.96 4.38 7.72
N THR A 240 -0.79 4.14 7.13
CA THR A 240 0.42 3.76 7.85
C THR A 240 1.16 5.05 8.21
N LYS A 241 1.39 5.28 9.51
CA LYS A 241 2.10 6.48 10.00
C LYS A 241 3.60 6.26 10.11
N GLN A 242 4.04 5.02 10.30
CA GLN A 242 5.43 4.69 10.56
C GLN A 242 6.03 3.91 9.41
N LEU A 243 7.29 4.20 9.12
CA LEU A 243 8.11 3.52 8.14
C LEU A 243 9.36 2.97 8.83
N LEU A 244 9.55 1.65 8.79
CA LEU A 244 10.80 1.02 9.20
C LEU A 244 11.70 0.83 7.98
N ILE A 245 12.85 1.50 8.02
CA ILE A 245 13.86 1.46 6.97
C ILE A 245 15.04 0.61 7.42
N GLY A 246 15.38 -0.42 6.63
CA GLY A 246 16.66 -1.10 6.70
C GLY A 246 17.64 -0.53 5.67
N LYS A 247 18.80 -0.05 6.12
CA LYS A 247 19.86 0.44 5.23
C LYS A 247 20.75 -0.71 4.77
N ILE A 248 20.76 -0.97 3.47
CA ILE A 248 21.59 -1.99 2.84
C ILE A 248 23.02 -1.49 2.70
N LYS A 249 23.96 -2.30 3.18
CA LYS A 249 25.40 -2.14 3.02
C LYS A 249 26.01 -3.39 2.40
N GLN A 250 26.98 -3.19 1.51
CA GLN A 250 27.79 -4.27 0.98
C GLN A 250 28.98 -4.51 1.91
N ARG A 251 29.13 -5.74 2.42
CA ARG A 251 30.28 -6.15 3.24
C ARG A 251 31.33 -6.89 2.44
N GLU A 252 30.91 -7.89 1.67
CA GLU A 252 31.78 -8.70 0.82
C GLU A 252 31.30 -8.74 -0.63
N LYS A 253 32.05 -9.44 -1.49
CA LYS A 253 31.64 -9.68 -2.88
C LYS A 253 30.36 -10.53 -2.87
N PHE A 254 29.24 -9.91 -3.27
CA PHE A 254 27.90 -10.52 -3.29
C PHE A 254 27.22 -10.71 -1.93
N GLN A 255 27.75 -10.13 -0.85
CA GLN A 255 27.08 -10.12 0.45
C GLN A 255 26.53 -8.71 0.75
N PHE A 256 25.21 -8.63 0.89
CA PHE A 256 24.51 -7.42 1.31
C PHE A 256 23.84 -7.67 2.66
N VAL A 257 24.05 -6.74 3.59
CA VAL A 257 23.53 -6.80 4.95
C VAL A 257 22.76 -5.54 5.28
N VAL A 258 21.94 -5.62 6.31
CA VAL A 258 21.38 -4.45 7.01
C VAL A 258 22.10 -4.32 8.34
N ASP A 259 22.83 -3.22 8.54
CA ASP A 259 23.54 -2.89 9.77
C ASP A 259 23.00 -1.63 10.46
N GLU A 260 21.99 -0.99 9.87
CA GLU A 260 21.28 0.14 10.46
C GLU A 260 19.81 0.07 10.13
N ILE A 261 18.98 0.35 11.13
CA ILE A 261 17.55 0.49 11.00
C ILE A 261 17.09 1.85 11.54
N ALA A 262 16.07 2.41 10.90
CA ALA A 262 15.43 3.63 11.33
C ALA A 262 13.92 3.45 11.30
N LEU A 263 13.25 3.81 12.40
CA LEU A 263 11.82 4.03 12.42
C LEU A 263 11.58 5.52 12.21
N ILE A 264 10.86 5.87 11.16
CA ILE A 264 10.67 7.25 10.72
C ILE A 264 9.17 7.50 10.59
N ASP A 265 8.71 8.67 11.03
CA ASP A 265 7.35 9.10 10.74
C ASP A 265 7.18 9.37 9.24
N ARG A 266 6.08 8.89 8.66
CA ARG A 266 5.75 9.05 7.25
C ARG A 266 5.84 10.52 6.81
N ASP A 267 5.46 11.45 7.66
CA ASP A 267 5.42 12.86 7.31
C ASP A 267 6.83 13.48 7.25
N GLU A 268 7.84 12.85 7.85
CA GLU A 268 9.25 13.27 7.77
C GLU A 268 9.90 12.94 6.42
N ILE A 269 9.35 11.98 5.67
CA ILE A 269 9.93 11.60 4.37
C ILE A 269 9.43 12.45 3.21
N ILE A 270 8.47 13.36 3.42
CA ILE A 270 7.99 14.26 2.36
C ILE A 270 9.00 15.36 2.12
N HIS A 271 9.52 15.44 0.89
CA HIS A 271 10.34 16.57 0.47
C HIS A 271 9.50 17.78 0.03
N ASP A 272 8.40 17.56 -0.69
CA ASP A 272 7.52 18.62 -1.20
C ASP A 272 6.05 18.22 -1.11
N ILE A 273 5.32 18.92 -0.24
CA ILE A 273 3.89 18.70 -0.01
C ILE A 273 3.04 19.06 -1.24
N ASN A 274 3.49 19.99 -2.08
CA ASN A 274 2.75 20.38 -3.28
C ASN A 274 2.66 19.22 -4.27
N PHE A 275 3.72 18.41 -4.38
CA PHE A 275 3.69 17.20 -5.22
C PHE A 275 2.71 16.16 -4.68
N VAL A 276 2.58 16.03 -3.36
CA VAL A 276 1.58 15.15 -2.75
C VAL A 276 0.17 15.61 -3.10
N GLU A 277 -0.12 16.90 -2.94
CA GLU A 277 -1.43 17.48 -3.28
C GLU A 277 -1.75 17.31 -4.77
N GLU A 278 -0.77 17.55 -5.65
CA GLU A 278 -0.92 17.35 -7.08
C GLU A 278 -1.20 15.88 -7.42
N CYS A 279 -0.52 14.93 -6.78
CA CYS A 279 -0.78 13.51 -6.94
C CYS A 279 -2.21 13.14 -6.50
N LEU A 280 -2.66 13.62 -5.35
CA LEU A 280 -4.02 13.36 -4.85
C LEU A 280 -5.09 14.00 -5.74
N LYS A 281 -4.81 15.19 -6.28
CA LYS A 281 -5.68 15.83 -7.28
C LYS A 281 -5.78 14.97 -8.54
N ARG A 282 -4.67 14.48 -9.08
CA ARG A 282 -4.66 13.56 -10.23
C ARG A 282 -5.46 12.29 -9.94
N VAL A 283 -5.33 11.71 -8.74
CA VAL A 283 -6.17 10.56 -8.34
C VAL A 283 -7.64 10.92 -8.43
N SER A 284 -8.06 12.03 -7.82
CA SER A 284 -9.46 12.48 -7.83
C SER A 284 -10.00 12.69 -9.24
N GLU A 285 -9.26 13.38 -10.11
CA GLU A 285 -9.65 13.64 -11.50
C GLU A 285 -9.80 12.34 -12.29
N LYS A 286 -8.84 11.42 -12.14
CA LYS A 286 -8.84 10.12 -12.82
C LYS A 286 -9.99 9.22 -12.36
N LEU A 287 -10.30 9.21 -11.06
CA LEU A 287 -11.47 8.49 -10.53
C LEU A 287 -12.77 9.09 -11.09
N GLU A 288 -12.84 10.41 -11.21
CA GLU A 288 -13.99 11.10 -11.80
C GLU A 288 -14.19 10.71 -13.27
N THR A 289 -13.10 10.71 -14.05
CA THR A 289 -13.14 10.29 -15.46
C THR A 289 -13.70 8.88 -15.60
N VAL A 290 -13.18 7.91 -14.83
CA VAL A 290 -13.67 6.52 -14.87
C VAL A 290 -15.15 6.45 -14.50
N ARG A 291 -15.58 7.20 -13.47
CA ARG A 291 -16.99 7.25 -13.05
C ARG A 291 -17.91 7.82 -14.13
N ASN A 292 -17.46 8.83 -14.85
CA ASN A 292 -18.22 9.48 -15.92
C ASN A 292 -18.30 8.61 -17.18
N LEU A 293 -17.30 7.76 -17.43
CA LEU A 293 -17.33 6.77 -18.52
C LEU A 293 -18.25 5.58 -18.22
N LEU A 294 -18.29 5.15 -16.96
CA LEU A 294 -19.07 3.98 -16.50
C LEU A 294 -20.38 4.41 -15.85
N THR A 295 -21.35 4.89 -16.63
CA THR A 295 -22.63 5.42 -16.13
C THR A 295 -23.69 4.36 -15.81
N LYS A 296 -23.63 3.20 -16.46
CA LYS A 296 -24.59 2.10 -16.34
C LYS A 296 -23.90 0.84 -15.82
N ASN A 297 -24.67 -0.06 -15.20
CA ASN A 297 -24.18 -1.40 -14.88
C ASN A 297 -23.77 -2.12 -16.16
N ASP A 298 -22.79 -3.01 -16.01
CA ASP A 298 -22.24 -3.87 -17.05
C ASP A 298 -21.50 -3.10 -18.15
N GLN A 299 -21.19 -1.82 -17.92
CA GLN A 299 -20.17 -1.12 -18.69
C GLN A 299 -18.80 -1.45 -18.14
N ALA A 300 -17.86 -1.74 -19.04
CA ALA A 300 -16.46 -1.94 -18.72
C ALA A 300 -15.56 -1.16 -19.67
N ILE A 301 -14.41 -0.73 -19.14
CA ILE A 301 -13.36 -0.06 -19.90
C ILE A 301 -12.00 -0.67 -19.57
N TYR A 302 -11.14 -0.71 -20.57
CA TYR A 302 -9.71 -0.83 -20.39
C TYR A 302 -9.07 0.55 -20.51
N VAL A 303 -8.19 0.89 -19.56
CA VAL A 303 -7.56 2.20 -19.48
C VAL A 303 -6.05 2.04 -19.57
N ARG A 304 -5.42 2.85 -20.43
CA ARG A 304 -3.97 2.95 -20.59
C ARG A 304 -3.53 4.38 -20.32
N GLN A 305 -2.51 4.55 -19.48
CA GLN A 305 -1.90 5.85 -19.31
C GLN A 305 -0.98 6.19 -20.49
N ILE A 306 -1.28 7.30 -21.16
CA ILE A 306 -0.54 7.81 -22.33
C ILE A 306 0.27 9.08 -22.01
N GLY A 307 -0.03 9.73 -20.88
CA GLY A 307 0.69 10.89 -20.39
C GLY A 307 0.58 11.00 -18.86
N ILE A 308 1.19 12.02 -18.27
CA ILE A 308 1.09 12.22 -16.81
C ILE A 308 -0.37 12.43 -16.36
N ASN A 309 -1.11 13.21 -17.14
CA ASN A 309 -2.50 13.59 -16.86
C ASN A 309 -3.51 12.86 -17.77
N ASP A 310 -3.04 12.19 -18.82
CA ASP A 310 -3.90 11.70 -19.89
C ASP A 310 -4.05 10.17 -19.88
N PHE A 311 -5.29 9.74 -20.09
CA PHE A 311 -5.68 8.35 -20.26
C PHE A 311 -6.28 8.14 -21.64
N ASP A 312 -5.85 7.07 -22.29
CA ASP A 312 -6.58 6.43 -23.37
C ASP A 312 -7.50 5.36 -22.78
N HIS A 313 -8.66 5.15 -23.41
CA HIS A 313 -9.59 4.12 -23.00
C HIS A 313 -10.28 3.48 -24.21
N GLU A 314 -10.64 2.21 -24.01
CA GLU A 314 -11.51 1.47 -24.93
C GLU A 314 -12.59 0.76 -24.11
N TYR A 315 -13.80 0.70 -24.66
CA TYR A 315 -14.86 -0.12 -24.09
C TYR A 315 -14.55 -1.58 -24.38
N ILE A 316 -14.72 -2.42 -23.36
CA ILE A 316 -14.49 -3.86 -23.44
C ILE A 316 -15.74 -4.60 -22.96
N ASP A 317 -15.79 -5.91 -23.18
CA ASP A 317 -16.85 -6.71 -22.59
C ASP A 317 -16.71 -6.71 -21.06
N ALA A 318 -17.83 -6.62 -20.34
CA ALA A 318 -17.80 -6.66 -18.89
C ALA A 318 -17.45 -8.06 -18.35
N ASP A 319 -17.56 -9.09 -19.17
CA ASP A 319 -17.14 -10.45 -18.84
C ASP A 319 -15.61 -10.61 -18.95
N ASP A 320 -14.90 -9.71 -19.65
CA ASP A 320 -13.44 -9.62 -19.62
C ASP A 320 -12.91 -9.11 -18.26
N CYS A 321 -13.80 -8.73 -17.34
CA CYS A 321 -13.46 -8.26 -15.99
C CYS A 321 -13.63 -9.37 -14.94
N GLU A 322 -12.94 -10.50 -15.14
CA GLU A 322 -12.98 -11.70 -14.30
C GLU A 322 -12.60 -11.49 -12.81
N PHE A 323 -12.09 -10.31 -12.44
CA PHE A 323 -11.77 -9.94 -11.06
C PHE A 323 -13.00 -9.63 -10.20
N VAL A 324 -14.21 -9.71 -10.76
CA VAL A 324 -15.48 -9.62 -10.04
C VAL A 324 -16.30 -10.87 -10.36
N PRO A 325 -16.19 -11.95 -9.58
CA PRO A 325 -16.91 -13.19 -9.86
C PRO A 325 -18.43 -13.01 -9.78
N GLN A 326 -19.18 -13.65 -10.67
CA GLN A 326 -20.64 -13.65 -10.61
C GLN A 326 -21.16 -14.20 -9.28
N SER A 327 -20.48 -15.21 -8.72
CA SER A 327 -20.80 -15.79 -7.40
C SER A 327 -20.70 -14.80 -6.22
N PHE A 328 -19.89 -13.75 -6.35
CA PHE A 328 -19.88 -12.63 -5.40
C PHE A 328 -21.11 -11.73 -5.63
N LEU A 329 -21.40 -11.38 -6.90
CA LEU A 329 -22.50 -10.49 -7.27
C LEU A 329 -23.88 -11.06 -6.94
N ASP A 330 -24.06 -12.37 -7.05
CA ASP A 330 -25.32 -13.08 -6.78
C ASP A 330 -25.76 -12.97 -5.30
N LYS A 331 -24.86 -12.57 -4.41
CA LYS A 331 -25.15 -12.33 -2.99
C LYS A 331 -25.80 -10.98 -2.72
N PHE A 332 -25.89 -10.11 -3.74
CA PHE A 332 -26.39 -8.74 -3.63
C PHE A 332 -27.54 -8.49 -4.62
N ASP A 333 -28.51 -7.67 -4.19
CA ASP A 333 -29.70 -7.31 -4.99
C ASP A 333 -29.37 -6.26 -6.07
#